data_AF-A0A8H5HTI4-F1
#
_entry.id   AF-A0A8H5HTI4-F1
#
_cell.length_a   1.000
_cell.length_b   1.000
_cell.length_c   1.000
_cell.angle_alpha   90.00
_cell.angle_beta   90.00
_cell.angle_gamma   90.00
#
_symmetry.space_group_name_H-M   'P 1'
#
loop_
_entity.id
_entity.type
_entity.pdbx_description
1 polymer ?
#
loop_
_entity_poly.entity_id
_entity_poly.type
_entity_poly.pdbx_seq_one_letter_code
_entity_poly.pdbx_strand_id
1 'polypeptide(L)' 'MRNATILVVKLRGTATETIKNIVLAGIGKLIIVDGGDVTEEDLGAGFFFRDDDVGKKASPFTHAPDI' A
#
# COMPACT_ATOMS: atom_id res chain seq x y z
N MET A 1 11.39 -12.82 -8.36
CA MET A 1 10.34 -12.02 -9.03
C MET A 1 10.74 -10.56 -9.25
N ARG A 2 12.05 -10.24 -9.31
CA ARG A 2 12.55 -8.85 -9.26
C ARG A 2 12.20 -7.95 -10.46
N ASN A 3 11.60 -8.49 -11.52
CA ASN A 3 11.09 -7.71 -12.66
C ASN A 3 9.56 -7.59 -12.69
N ALA A 4 8.85 -8.16 -11.71
CA ALA A 4 7.40 -8.05 -11.64
C ALA A 4 6.99 -6.63 -11.20
N THR A 5 6.06 -6.04 -11.95
CA THR A 5 5.35 -4.82 -11.58
C THR A 5 3.95 -5.20 -11.13
N ILE A 6 3.60 -4.85 -9.90
CA ILE A 6 2.32 -5.15 -9.29
C ILE A 6 1.53 -3.85 -9.14
N LEU A 7 0.31 -3.83 -9.67
CA LEU A 7 -0.63 -2.73 -9.50
C LEU A 7 -1.72 -3.16 -8.52
N VAL A 8 -1.98 -2.34 -7.51
CA VAL A 8 -3.07 -2.52 -6.56
C VAL A 8 -4.06 -1.38 -6.74
N VAL A 9 -5.32 -1.71 -6.97
CA VAL A 9 -6.42 -0.75 -7.11
C VAL A 9 -7.33 -0.89 -5.89
N LYS A 10 -7.47 0.22 -5.15
CA LYS A 10 -8.07 0.30 -3.80
C LYS A 10 -7.30 -0.48 -2.75
N LEU A 11 -6.70 0.25 -1.81
CA LEU A 11 -5.99 -0.31 -0.69
C LEU A 11 -6.97 -0.51 0.47
N ARG A 12 -7.04 -1.76 0.96
CA ARG A 12 -7.82 -2.16 2.12
C ARG A 12 -6.97 -3.05 3.01
N GLY A 13 -7.42 -3.34 4.24
CA GLY A 13 -6.70 -4.19 5.19
C GLY A 13 -6.17 -5.50 4.58
N THR A 14 -7.03 -6.24 3.87
CA THR A 14 -6.68 -7.51 3.22
C THR A 14 -5.65 -7.38 2.10
N ALA A 15 -5.72 -6.30 1.32
CA ALA A 15 -4.72 -6.01 0.29
C ALA A 15 -3.35 -5.78 0.93
N THR A 16 -3.30 -5.13 2.08
CA THR A 16 -2.05 -4.78 2.77
C THR A 16 -1.28 -6.01 3.25
N GLU A 17 -1.96 -7.02 3.80
CA GLU A 17 -1.33 -8.28 4.20
C GLU A 17 -0.78 -9.06 3.00
N THR A 18 -1.51 -9.05 1.90
CA THR A 18 -1.10 -9.69 0.64
C THR A 18 0.14 -8.99 0.07
N ILE A 19 0.15 -7.66 0.06
CA ILE A 19 1.27 -6.87 -0.44
C ILE A 19 2.53 -7.09 0.38
N LYS A 20 2.43 -7.18 1.71
CA LYS A 20 3.58 -7.47 2.58
C LYS A 20 4.32 -8.72 2.12
N ASN A 21 3.59 -9.81 1.87
CA ASN A 21 4.19 -11.07 1.42
C ASN A 21 4.79 -10.95 0.01
N ILE A 22 4.14 -10.21 -0.89
CA ILE A 22 4.64 -9.97 -2.26
C ILE A 22 5.94 -9.15 -2.23
N VAL A 23 5.99 -8.10 -1.41
CA VAL A 23 7.16 -7.24 -1.21
C VAL A 23 8.33 -8.05 -0.62
N LEU A 24 8.07 -8.85 0.43
CA LEU A 24 9.07 -9.75 1.03
C LEU A 24 9.58 -10.82 0.05
N ALA A 25 8.77 -11.23 -0.93
CA ALA A 25 9.17 -12.16 -1.99
C ALA A 25 10.07 -11.52 -3.09
N GLY A 26 10.35 -10.21 -2.99
CA GLY A 26 11.26 -9.49 -3.89
C GLY A 26 10.67 -9.23 -5.26
N ILE A 27 9.68 -8.33 -5.32
CA ILE A 27 9.16 -7.72 -6.56
C ILE A 27 10.03 -6.56 -7.03
N GLY A 28 9.85 -6.15 -8.29
CA GLY A 28 10.56 -4.99 -8.85
C GLY A 28 9.86 -3.67 -8.53
N LYS A 29 8.53 -3.62 -8.70
CA LYS A 29 7.76 -2.38 -8.50
C LYS A 29 6.37 -2.67 -7.96
N LEU A 30 5.95 -1.87 -6.98
CA LEU A 30 4.57 -1.80 -6.50
C LEU A 30 3.99 -0.43 -6.88
N ILE A 31 2.77 -0.43 -7.40
CA ILE A 31 2.00 0.78 -7.72
C ILE A 31 0.66 0.67 -7.02
N ILE A 32 0.27 1.72 -6.28
CA ILE A 32 -1.02 1.77 -5.58
C ILE A 32 -1.85 2.91 -6.16
N VAL A 33 -3.09 2.60 -6.51
CA VAL A 33 -4.09 3.57 -6.98
C VAL A 33 -5.30 3.47 -6.06
N ASP A 34 -5.47 4.49 -5.24
CA ASP A 34 -6.63 4.62 -4.36
C ASP A 34 -7.08 6.09 -4.26
N GLY A 35 -8.34 6.35 -4.58
CA GLY A 35 -8.97 7.67 -4.48
C GLY A 35 -9.75 7.89 -3.19
N GLY A 36 -9.83 6.86 -2.34
CA GLY A 36 -10.40 6.94 -1.00
C GLY A 36 -9.55 7.80 -0.06
N ASP A 37 -10.22 8.30 0.98
CA ASP A 37 -9.56 8.90 2.11
C ASP A 37 -9.14 7.81 3.09
N VAL A 38 -7.99 8.00 3.74
CA VAL A 38 -7.51 7.11 4.80
C VAL A 38 -8.43 7.23 6.00
N THR A 39 -8.96 6.12 6.47
CA THR A 39 -9.80 6.05 7.67
C THR A 39 -9.01 5.50 8.86
N GLU A 40 -9.57 5.61 10.07
CA GLU A 40 -8.97 4.99 11.26
C GLU A 40 -8.87 3.47 11.12
N GLU A 41 -9.79 2.83 10.40
CA GLU A 41 -9.75 1.39 10.13
C GLU A 41 -8.53 0.99 9.29
N ASP A 42 -8.06 1.88 8.41
CA ASP A 42 -6.89 1.64 7.56
C ASP A 42 -5.58 1.65 8.36
N LEU A 43 -5.54 2.27 9.55
CA LEU A 43 -4.37 2.23 10.45
C LEU A 43 -4.10 0.81 10.97
N GLY A 44 -5.15 0.01 11.13
CA GLY A 44 -5.06 -1.40 11.50
C GLY A 44 -4.33 -2.26 10.45
N ALA A 45 -4.18 -1.76 9.22
CA ALA A 45 -3.55 -2.48 8.12
C ALA A 45 -2.01 -2.50 8.18
N GLY A 46 -1.37 -1.83 9.14
CA GLY A 46 -0.06 -2.25 9.66
C GLY A 46 1.19 -1.62 9.05
N PHE A 47 1.23 -1.14 7.79
CA PHE A 47 2.48 -0.50 7.30
C PHE A 47 2.37 0.72 6.39
N PHE A 48 1.24 0.97 5.73
CA PHE A 48 1.13 2.08 4.76
C PHE A 48 0.82 3.44 5.37
N PHE A 49 0.09 3.48 6.48
CA PHE A 49 -0.44 4.72 7.04
C PHE A 49 0.00 4.95 8.49
N ARG A 50 -0.01 6.21 8.91
CA ARG A 50 0.16 6.67 10.30
C ARG A 50 -1.05 7.51 10.71
N ASP A 51 -1.21 7.78 12.00
CA ASP A 51 -2.31 8.59 12.53
C ASP A 51 -2.45 9.95 11.81
N ASP A 52 -1.32 10.58 11.49
CA ASP A 52 -1.29 11.85 10.75
C ASP A 52 -1.84 11.75 9.32
N ASP A 53 -2.01 10.54 8.76
CA ASP A 53 -2.52 10.34 7.41
C ASP A 53 -4.05 10.22 7.33
N VAL A 54 -4.73 10.08 8.47
CA VAL A 54 -6.19 10.00 8.52
C VAL A 54 -6.81 11.25 7.89
N GLY A 55 -7.77 11.04 6.99
CA GLY A 55 -8.42 12.11 6.22
C GLY A 55 -7.61 12.63 5.03
N LYS A 56 -6.37 12.17 4.81
CA LYS A 56 -5.64 12.40 3.55
C LYS A 56 -6.06 11.36 2.51
N LYS A 57 -5.74 11.63 1.24
CA LYS A 57 -5.93 10.65 0.17
C LYS A 57 -4.95 9.48 0.31
N ALA A 58 -5.48 8.27 0.21
CA ALA A 58 -4.71 7.02 0.30
C ALA A 58 -3.69 6.85 -0.85
N SER A 59 -3.86 7.57 -1.97
CA SER A 59 -2.79 7.75 -2.93
C SER A 59 -2.80 9.15 -3.55
N PRO A 60 -1.60 9.66 -3.89
CA PRO A 60 -1.47 10.33 -5.18
C PRO A 60 -0.47 9.66 -6.14
N PHE A 61 0.54 8.92 -5.67
CA PHE A 61 1.40 7.94 -6.39
C PHE A 61 2.58 7.61 -5.45
N THR A 62 2.58 6.46 -4.79
CA THR A 62 3.67 6.03 -3.89
C THR A 62 4.65 5.10 -4.62
N HIS A 63 5.94 5.47 -4.63
CA HIS A 63 7.03 4.51 -4.84
C HIS A 63 7.06 3.56 -3.65
N ALA A 64 7.32 2.26 -3.89
CA ALA A 64 7.54 1.32 -2.79
C ALA A 64 8.66 1.88 -1.89
N PRO A 65 8.53 1.82 -0.55
CA PRO A 65 9.66 2.12 0.32
C PRO A 65 10.80 1.17 -0.05
N ASP A 66 12.02 1.71 -0.14
CA ASP A 66 13.24 0.94 -0.27
C ASP A 66 13.36 0.04 0.98
N ILE A 67 12.86 -1.20 0.87
CA ILE A 67 13.19 -2.28 1.81
C ILE A 67 14.57 -2.84 1.51
#